data_AF-A0A7Y6PZ13-F1
#
_entry.id   AF-A0A7Y6PZ13-F1
#
_cell.length_a   1.000
_cell.length_b   1.000
_cell.length_c   1.000
_cell.angle_alpha   90.00
_cell.angle_beta   90.00
_cell.angle_gamma   90.00
#
_symmetry.space_group_name_H-M   'P 1'
#
loop_
_entity.id
_entity.type
_entity.pdbx_description
1 polymer ?
#
loop_
_entity_poly.entity_id
_entity_poly.type
_entity_poly.pdbx_seq_one_letter_code
_entity_poly.pdbx_strand_id
1 'polypeptide(L)'
;MRINTVVVATLALPAPAYAGAFDFKDAAGFEKCMQLDHLVETTRTGAGAEHRVLGPDEIQPRCVAAEVALVEKTKDKALAATGVAITRRESSPELALDPVGALVKLSLPACNDSDIYSIVMRPMSEGYDTDYGKKHAIPIIKRCLKDKQFKQDFLEEKDSSDAVRAANVCQILLEAKLVKSCKGSK
;
A
#
# COMPACT_ATOMS: atom_id res chain seq x y z
N MET A 1 -35.47 22.70 -46.19
CA MET A 1 -34.84 23.35 -45.03
C MET A 1 -33.97 22.31 -44.33
N ARG A 2 -32.65 22.45 -44.37
CA ARG A 2 -31.71 21.50 -43.72
C ARG A 2 -31.39 22.02 -42.32
N ILE A 3 -31.80 21.29 -41.29
CA ILE A 3 -31.46 21.61 -39.90
C ILE A 3 -30.11 20.95 -39.62
N ASN A 4 -29.04 21.74 -39.70
CA ASN A 4 -27.73 21.33 -39.22
C ASN A 4 -27.79 21.31 -37.68
N THR A 5 -27.91 20.12 -37.11
CA THR A 5 -27.85 19.93 -35.66
C THR A 5 -26.37 19.96 -35.25
N VAL A 6 -25.94 21.05 -34.64
CA VAL A 6 -24.61 21.18 -34.04
C VAL A 6 -24.63 20.36 -32.74
N VAL A 7 -23.96 19.20 -32.74
CA VAL A 7 -23.68 18.45 -31.52
C VAL A 7 -22.60 19.23 -30.77
N VAL A 8 -23.01 19.99 -29.76
CA VAL A 8 -22.09 20.56 -28.78
C VAL A 8 -21.64 19.40 -27.90
N ALA A 9 -20.47 18.85 -28.21
CA ALA A 9 -19.75 17.97 -27.29
C ALA A 9 -19.31 18.83 -26.09
N THR A 10 -20.10 18.83 -25.02
CA THR A 10 -19.64 19.26 -23.71
C THR A 10 -18.50 18.32 -23.32
N LEU A 11 -17.27 18.77 -23.55
CA LEU A 11 -16.10 18.30 -22.83
C LEU A 11 -16.42 18.47 -21.34
N ALA A 12 -16.83 17.38 -20.70
CA ALA A 12 -16.97 17.32 -19.27
C ALA A 12 -15.57 17.49 -18.69
N LEU A 13 -15.17 18.74 -18.45
CA LEU A 13 -14.02 19.06 -17.63
C LEU A 13 -14.32 18.43 -16.26
N PRO A 14 -13.52 17.46 -15.79
CA PRO A 14 -13.74 16.86 -14.49
C PRO A 14 -13.79 17.99 -13.46
N ALA A 15 -14.89 18.04 -12.71
CA ALA A 15 -15.03 18.97 -11.60
C ALA A 15 -13.80 18.75 -10.70
N PRO A 16 -13.01 19.78 -10.40
CA PRO A 16 -11.77 19.54 -9.69
C PRO A 16 -12.16 19.04 -8.31
N ALA A 17 -11.67 17.86 -7.94
CA ALA A 17 -11.85 17.37 -6.60
C ALA A 17 -11.10 18.34 -5.68
N TYR A 18 -11.85 19.13 -4.91
CA TYR A 18 -11.30 20.18 -4.07
C TYR A 18 -11.43 19.74 -2.61
N ALA A 19 -10.28 19.61 -1.95
CA ALA A 19 -10.06 19.43 -0.50
C ALA A 19 -10.62 18.18 0.21
N GLY A 20 -11.73 17.57 -0.23
CA GLY A 20 -12.36 16.43 0.47
C GLY A 20 -12.01 15.03 -0.06
N ALA A 21 -11.10 14.91 -1.03
CA ALA A 21 -10.78 13.64 -1.68
C ALA A 21 -10.25 12.57 -0.71
N PHE A 22 -9.59 13.02 0.37
CA PHE A 22 -8.99 12.15 1.38
C PHE A 22 -9.89 11.90 2.60
N ASP A 23 -11.05 12.57 2.70
CA ASP A 23 -11.97 12.49 3.85
C ASP A 23 -13.05 11.39 3.69
N PHE A 24 -12.70 10.28 3.05
CA PHE A 24 -13.62 9.16 2.87
C PHE A 24 -13.88 8.40 4.17
N LYS A 25 -15.01 7.69 4.21
CA LYS A 25 -15.50 6.97 5.41
C LYS A 25 -15.63 5.47 5.23
N ASP A 26 -15.40 4.99 4.01
CA ASP A 26 -15.58 3.60 3.60
C ASP A 26 -14.66 3.24 2.43
N ALA A 27 -14.69 1.96 2.04
CA ALA A 27 -13.88 1.43 0.95
C ALA A 27 -14.22 2.04 -0.41
N ALA A 28 -15.48 2.42 -0.66
CA ALA A 28 -15.89 2.99 -1.93
C ALA A 28 -15.35 4.42 -2.11
N GLY A 29 -15.30 5.20 -1.04
CA GLY A 29 -14.63 6.50 -1.03
C GLY A 29 -13.12 6.37 -1.18
N PHE A 30 -12.51 5.36 -0.55
CA PHE A 30 -11.09 5.05 -0.75
C PHE A 30 -10.77 4.69 -2.21
N GLU A 31 -11.56 3.80 -2.82
CA GLU A 31 -11.40 3.40 -4.22
C GLU A 31 -11.48 4.59 -5.18
N LYS A 32 -12.46 5.48 -4.95
CA LYS A 32 -12.58 6.72 -5.72
C LYS A 32 -11.35 7.62 -5.57
N CYS A 33 -10.78 7.72 -4.37
CA CYS A 33 -9.56 8.48 -4.12
C CYS A 33 -8.38 7.90 -4.93
N MET A 34 -8.22 6.58 -4.93
CA MET A 34 -7.14 5.88 -5.64
C MET A 34 -7.21 5.99 -7.16
N GLN A 35 -8.42 6.20 -7.70
CA GLN A 35 -8.69 6.32 -9.13
C GLN A 35 -8.62 7.77 -9.66
N LEU A 36 -8.33 8.75 -8.80
CA LEU A 36 -8.15 10.13 -9.24
C LEU A 36 -6.89 10.26 -10.10
N ASP A 37 -7.07 10.79 -11.30
CA ASP A 37 -5.99 11.11 -12.24
C ASP A 37 -5.33 12.46 -11.90
N HIS A 38 -6.10 13.40 -11.34
CA HIS A 38 -5.57 14.66 -10.81
C HIS A 38 -6.43 15.24 -9.68
N LEU A 39 -5.80 16.08 -8.86
CA LEU A 39 -6.45 16.81 -7.76
C LEU A 39 -5.95 18.25 -7.75
N VAL A 40 -6.83 19.24 -7.62
CA VAL A 40 -6.41 20.64 -7.52
C VAL A 40 -6.40 21.05 -6.05
N GLU A 41 -5.19 21.21 -5.51
CA GLU A 41 -4.96 21.69 -4.15
C GLU A 41 -4.88 23.22 -4.15
N THR A 42 -5.55 23.86 -3.18
CA THR A 42 -5.52 25.31 -3.01
C THR A 42 -4.91 25.66 -1.65
N THR A 43 -3.77 26.34 -1.67
CA THR A 43 -3.05 26.76 -0.46
C THR A 43 -3.20 28.27 -0.29
N ARG A 44 -3.69 28.72 0.88
CA ARG A 44 -3.71 30.14 1.22
C ARG A 44 -2.34 30.57 1.73
N THR A 45 -1.71 31.51 1.05
CA THR A 45 -0.46 32.15 1.44
C THR A 45 -0.72 33.59 1.88
N GLY A 46 0.28 34.25 2.48
CA GLY A 46 0.19 35.67 2.81
C GLY A 46 -0.01 36.59 1.59
N ALA A 47 0.18 36.08 0.37
CA ALA A 47 0.04 36.81 -0.89
C ALA A 47 -1.24 36.44 -1.68
N GLY A 48 -2.09 35.52 -1.18
CA GLY A 48 -3.32 35.10 -1.86
C GLY A 48 -3.54 33.59 -1.84
N ALA A 49 -4.31 33.07 -2.79
CA ALA A 49 -4.49 31.63 -2.99
C ALA A 49 -3.57 31.14 -4.11
N GLU A 50 -2.82 30.07 -3.84
CA GLU A 50 -2.01 29.36 -4.82
C GLU A 50 -2.68 28.02 -5.14
N HIS A 51 -2.80 27.71 -6.43
CA HIS A 51 -3.39 26.46 -6.90
C HIS A 51 -2.31 25.55 -7.48
N ARG A 52 -2.31 24.29 -7.06
CA ARG A 52 -1.40 23.26 -7.56
C ARG A 52 -2.19 22.04 -8.02
N VAL A 53 -1.81 21.47 -9.16
CA VAL A 53 -2.35 20.18 -9.62
C VAL A 53 -1.45 19.06 -9.10
N LEU A 54 -2.03 18.10 -8.41
CA LEU A 54 -1.40 16.86 -7.96
C LEU A 54 -1.73 15.75 -8.95
N GLY A 55 -0.74 14.91 -9.27
CA GLY A 55 -0.94 13.69 -10.06
C GLY A 55 -1.05 12.43 -9.19
N PRO A 56 -1.25 11.24 -9.81
CA PRO A 56 -1.48 9.98 -9.08
C PRO A 56 -0.37 9.63 -8.09
N ASP A 57 0.90 9.88 -8.47
CA ASP A 57 2.08 9.61 -7.63
C ASP A 57 2.05 10.38 -6.30
N GLU A 58 1.32 11.48 -6.22
CA GLU A 58 1.12 12.26 -4.98
C GLU A 58 -0.22 11.96 -4.30
N ILE A 59 -1.25 11.63 -5.08
CA ILE A 59 -2.61 11.37 -4.58
C ILE A 59 -2.67 10.01 -3.90
N GLN A 60 -2.20 8.95 -4.55
CA GLN A 60 -2.35 7.57 -4.08
C GLN A 60 -1.70 7.33 -2.71
N PRO A 61 -0.45 7.81 -2.42
CA PRO A 61 0.11 7.66 -1.08
C PRO A 61 -0.71 8.37 0.00
N ARG A 62 -1.33 9.52 -0.32
CA ARG A 62 -2.20 10.25 0.62
C ARG A 62 -3.53 9.52 0.85
N CYS A 63 -4.11 8.93 -0.19
CA CYS A 63 -5.28 8.07 -0.07
C CYS A 63 -4.99 6.86 0.83
N VAL A 64 -3.85 6.19 0.61
CA VAL A 64 -3.42 5.05 1.43
C VAL A 64 -3.24 5.46 2.90
N ALA A 65 -2.58 6.59 3.16
CA ALA A 65 -2.41 7.09 4.53
C ALA A 65 -3.76 7.37 5.22
N ALA A 66 -4.73 7.95 4.50
CA ALA A 66 -6.08 8.20 5.02
C ALA A 66 -6.85 6.89 5.27
N GLU A 67 -6.67 5.87 4.43
CA GLU A 67 -7.28 4.55 4.61
C GLU A 67 -6.73 3.86 5.86
N VAL A 68 -5.41 3.87 6.04
CA VAL A 68 -4.76 3.28 7.22
C VAL A 68 -5.27 3.98 8.48
N ALA A 69 -5.39 5.32 8.47
CA ALA A 69 -5.93 6.07 9.59
C ALA A 69 -7.41 5.71 9.87
N LEU A 70 -8.22 5.53 8.83
CA LEU A 70 -9.61 5.10 8.95
C LEU A 70 -9.72 3.69 9.54
N VAL A 71 -8.91 2.74 9.07
CA VAL A 71 -8.82 1.37 9.61
C VAL A 71 -8.35 1.39 11.06
N GLU A 72 -7.34 2.21 11.39
CA GLU A 72 -6.85 2.32 12.76
C GLU A 72 -7.92 2.89 13.70
N LYS A 73 -8.77 3.80 13.22
CA LYS A 73 -9.88 4.36 13.99
C LYS A 73 -11.04 3.38 14.14
N THR A 74 -11.44 2.72 13.07
CA THR A 74 -12.65 1.85 13.03
C THR A 74 -12.39 0.43 13.50
N LYS A 75 -11.13 -0.03 13.41
CA LYS A 75 -10.71 -1.43 13.62
C LYS A 75 -11.44 -2.43 12.72
N ASP A 76 -11.98 -1.96 11.59
CA ASP A 76 -12.72 -2.80 10.66
C ASP A 76 -11.75 -3.63 9.79
N LYS A 77 -11.81 -4.95 9.97
CA LYS A 77 -10.98 -5.91 9.23
C LYS A 77 -11.39 -6.03 7.76
N ALA A 78 -12.68 -5.93 7.46
CA ALA A 78 -13.19 -6.04 6.09
C ALA A 78 -12.78 -4.81 5.28
N LEU A 79 -12.84 -3.63 5.92
CA LEU A 79 -12.30 -2.40 5.35
C LEU A 79 -10.81 -2.54 5.03
N ALA A 80 -10.00 -2.99 6.00
CA ALA A 80 -8.56 -3.18 5.81
C ALA A 80 -8.22 -4.17 4.69
N ALA A 81 -8.92 -5.31 4.63
CA ALA A 81 -8.72 -6.30 3.56
C ALA A 81 -9.09 -5.74 2.18
N THR A 82 -10.18 -4.97 2.11
CA THR A 82 -10.60 -4.29 0.87
C THR A 82 -9.59 -3.21 0.46
N GLY A 83 -9.05 -2.47 1.43
CA GLY A 83 -7.99 -1.49 1.23
C GLY A 83 -6.76 -2.09 0.56
N VAL A 84 -6.28 -3.25 1.04
CA VAL A 84 -5.17 -3.97 0.39
C VAL A 84 -5.50 -4.32 -1.06
N ALA A 85 -6.69 -4.87 -1.32
CA ALA A 85 -7.09 -5.30 -2.66
C ALA A 85 -7.19 -4.13 -3.65
N ILE A 86 -7.74 -2.99 -3.22
CA ILE A 86 -7.81 -1.76 -4.02
C ILE A 86 -6.40 -1.23 -4.29
N THR A 87 -5.57 -1.07 -3.25
CA THR A 87 -4.22 -0.51 -3.42
C THR A 87 -3.38 -1.33 -4.38
N ARG A 88 -3.43 -2.65 -4.29
CA ARG A 88 -2.72 -3.54 -5.21
C ARG A 88 -3.17 -3.40 -6.66
N ARG A 89 -4.46 -3.13 -6.90
CA ARG A 89 -5.02 -3.00 -8.26
C ARG A 89 -4.72 -1.65 -8.88
N GLU A 90 -4.82 -0.59 -8.09
CA GLU A 90 -4.76 0.79 -8.57
C GLU A 90 -3.35 1.41 -8.49
N SER A 91 -2.43 0.82 -7.72
CA SER A 91 -1.12 1.40 -7.43
C SER A 91 0.01 0.36 -7.41
N SER A 92 1.20 0.78 -7.00
CA SER A 92 2.35 -0.11 -6.92
C SER A 92 2.27 -1.06 -5.72
N PRO A 93 2.89 -2.26 -5.80
CA PRO A 93 2.95 -3.23 -4.71
C PRO A 93 3.56 -2.66 -3.42
N GLU A 94 4.45 -1.68 -3.52
CA GLU A 94 5.09 -1.01 -2.38
C GLU A 94 4.09 -0.22 -1.55
N LEU A 95 3.13 0.47 -2.19
CA LEU A 95 2.10 1.21 -1.47
C LEU A 95 1.11 0.28 -0.75
N ALA A 96 0.98 -0.97 -1.20
CA ALA A 96 0.15 -1.96 -0.53
C ALA A 96 0.72 -2.44 0.82
N LEU A 97 2.00 -2.15 1.13
CA LEU A 97 2.61 -2.51 2.42
C LEU A 97 1.92 -1.81 3.58
N ASP A 98 1.50 -0.56 3.43
CA ASP A 98 0.87 0.21 4.51
C ASP A 98 -0.53 -0.36 4.89
N PRO A 99 -1.46 -0.62 3.96
CA PRO A 99 -2.72 -1.32 4.25
C PRO A 99 -2.51 -2.75 4.77
N VAL A 100 -1.51 -3.49 4.25
CA VAL A 100 -1.14 -4.80 4.81
C VAL A 100 -0.74 -4.66 6.28
N GLY A 101 0.09 -3.67 6.60
CA GLY A 101 0.50 -3.37 7.97
C GLY A 101 -0.70 -3.09 8.89
N ALA A 102 -1.68 -2.33 8.41
CA ALA A 102 -2.92 -2.07 9.13
C ALA A 102 -3.74 -3.36 9.35
N LEU A 103 -3.91 -4.18 8.31
CA LEU A 103 -4.64 -5.44 8.36
C LEU A 103 -4.02 -6.43 9.37
N VAL A 104 -2.70 -6.65 9.34
CA VAL A 104 -2.04 -7.64 10.21
C VAL A 104 -1.95 -7.18 11.68
N LYS A 105 -2.10 -5.88 11.95
CA LYS A 105 -2.32 -5.39 13.32
C LYS A 105 -3.66 -5.90 13.87
N LEU A 106 -4.70 -5.94 13.04
CA LEU A 106 -6.05 -6.39 13.41
C LEU A 106 -6.22 -7.92 13.33
N SER A 107 -5.52 -8.58 12.41
CA SER A 107 -5.70 -10.01 12.11
C SER A 107 -4.37 -10.68 11.76
N LEU A 108 -3.73 -11.33 12.73
CA LEU A 108 -2.52 -12.13 12.48
C LEU A 108 -2.72 -13.24 11.43
N PRO A 109 -3.85 -13.97 11.38
CA PRO A 109 -4.05 -14.99 10.34
C PRO A 109 -4.00 -14.44 8.91
N ALA A 110 -4.20 -13.14 8.69
CA ALA A 110 -4.10 -12.53 7.37
C ALA A 110 -2.67 -12.61 6.79
N CYS A 111 -1.64 -12.79 7.63
CA CYS A 111 -0.28 -13.02 7.16
C CYS A 111 -0.12 -14.29 6.30
N ASN A 112 -1.03 -15.26 6.45
CA ASN A 112 -1.00 -16.53 5.72
C ASN A 112 -1.77 -16.47 4.39
N ASP A 113 -2.40 -15.34 4.07
CA ASP A 113 -2.99 -15.13 2.76
C ASP A 113 -1.87 -15.00 1.72
N SER A 114 -1.97 -15.72 0.60
CA SER A 114 -0.93 -15.77 -0.43
C SER A 114 -0.64 -14.41 -1.05
N ASP A 115 -1.65 -13.55 -1.20
CA ASP A 115 -1.46 -12.21 -1.75
C ASP A 115 -0.71 -11.33 -0.75
N ILE A 116 -1.06 -11.41 0.54
CA ILE A 116 -0.36 -10.69 1.61
C ILE A 116 1.10 -11.16 1.71
N TYR A 117 1.32 -12.47 1.72
CA TYR A 117 2.64 -13.07 1.75
C TYR A 117 3.51 -12.58 0.57
N SER A 118 2.94 -12.57 -0.64
CA SER A 118 3.63 -12.09 -1.84
C SER A 118 4.03 -10.62 -1.73
N ILE A 119 3.13 -9.75 -1.25
CA ILE A 119 3.41 -8.31 -1.07
C ILE A 119 4.56 -8.09 -0.08
N VAL A 120 4.53 -8.76 1.08
CA VAL A 120 5.55 -8.55 2.13
C VAL A 120 6.90 -9.17 1.79
N MET A 121 6.93 -10.26 1.01
CA MET A 121 8.16 -10.94 0.61
C MET A 121 8.81 -10.32 -0.63
N ARG A 122 8.06 -9.60 -1.46
CA ARG A 122 8.59 -9.00 -2.68
C ARG A 122 9.81 -8.09 -2.42
N PRO A 123 9.80 -7.16 -1.44
CA PRO A 123 10.98 -6.33 -1.16
C PRO A 123 12.20 -7.08 -0.62
N MET A 124 12.05 -8.36 -0.26
CA MET A 124 13.17 -9.19 0.16
C MET A 124 13.93 -9.77 -1.04
N SER A 125 13.35 -9.75 -2.24
CA SER A 125 13.84 -10.47 -3.42
C SER A 125 14.70 -9.59 -4.32
N GLU A 126 15.58 -10.20 -5.10
CA GLU A 126 16.43 -9.49 -6.07
C GLU A 126 15.59 -8.63 -7.04
N GLY A 127 16.04 -7.40 -7.32
CA GLY A 127 15.38 -6.48 -8.24
C GLY A 127 14.18 -5.72 -7.67
N TYR A 128 13.78 -6.00 -6.42
CA TYR A 128 12.68 -5.30 -5.72
C TYR A 128 13.11 -4.72 -4.37
N ASP A 129 14.40 -4.77 -4.10
CA ASP A 129 14.98 -4.63 -2.78
C ASP A 129 15.24 -3.15 -2.43
N THR A 130 14.24 -2.31 -2.67
CA THR A 130 14.28 -0.87 -2.43
C THR A 130 14.31 -0.54 -0.93
N ASP A 131 14.98 0.56 -0.57
CA ASP A 131 15.05 1.05 0.82
C ASP A 131 13.65 1.26 1.41
N TYR A 132 12.73 1.86 0.63
CA TYR A 132 11.34 2.05 1.05
C TYR A 132 10.65 0.70 1.30
N GLY A 133 10.70 -0.23 0.33
CA GLY A 133 10.05 -1.53 0.44
C GLY A 133 10.54 -2.34 1.64
N LYS A 134 11.87 -2.44 1.84
CA LYS A 134 12.44 -3.16 2.99
C LYS A 134 12.05 -2.52 4.32
N LYS A 135 12.15 -1.18 4.41
CA LYS A 135 11.84 -0.43 5.64
C LYS A 135 10.39 -0.65 6.10
N HIS A 136 9.44 -0.78 5.17
CA HIS A 136 8.04 -1.01 5.49
C HIS A 136 7.69 -2.49 5.66
N ALA A 137 8.31 -3.39 4.88
CA ALA A 137 8.05 -4.83 4.97
C ALA A 137 8.62 -5.48 6.25
N ILE A 138 9.82 -5.10 6.71
CA ILE A 138 10.47 -5.76 7.86
C ILE A 138 9.61 -5.69 9.15
N PRO A 139 9.04 -4.55 9.56
CA PRO A 139 8.16 -4.49 10.72
C PRO A 139 6.91 -5.38 10.59
N ILE A 140 6.35 -5.48 9.38
CA ILE A 140 5.18 -6.32 9.07
C ILE A 140 5.56 -7.79 9.21
N ILE A 141 6.67 -8.21 8.60
CA ILE A 141 7.20 -9.57 8.72
C ILE A 141 7.42 -9.92 10.20
N LYS A 142 8.10 -9.05 10.97
CA LYS A 142 8.32 -9.27 12.41
C LYS A 142 7.02 -9.42 13.20
N ARG A 143 5.95 -8.72 12.80
CA ARG A 143 4.61 -8.91 13.38
C ARG A 143 4.04 -10.27 12.98
N CYS A 144 4.13 -10.64 11.71
CA CYS A 144 3.63 -11.90 11.17
C CYS A 144 4.34 -13.14 11.73
N LEU A 145 5.61 -13.04 12.15
CA LEU A 145 6.33 -14.12 12.85
C LEU A 145 5.69 -14.57 14.18
N LYS A 146 4.69 -13.84 14.68
CA LYS A 146 3.87 -14.25 15.84
C LYS A 146 2.80 -15.28 15.45
N ASP A 147 2.45 -15.37 14.17
CA ASP A 147 1.62 -16.44 13.63
C ASP A 147 2.47 -17.69 13.39
N LYS A 148 1.95 -18.86 13.78
CA LYS A 148 2.73 -20.11 13.74
C LYS A 148 2.97 -20.60 12.31
N GLN A 149 1.96 -20.47 11.44
CA GLN A 149 2.04 -20.94 10.07
C GLN A 149 3.01 -20.05 9.30
N PHE A 150 2.80 -18.73 9.33
CA PHE A 150 3.70 -17.77 8.68
C PHE A 150 5.14 -17.96 9.14
N LYS A 151 5.37 -18.18 10.43
CA LYS A 151 6.72 -18.41 10.97
C LYS A 151 7.36 -19.67 10.38
N GLN A 152 6.61 -20.74 10.18
CA GLN A 152 7.13 -21.96 9.56
C GLN A 152 7.51 -21.68 8.11
N ASP A 153 6.61 -21.09 7.33
CA ASP A 153 6.84 -20.77 5.92
C ASP A 153 8.03 -19.80 5.75
N PHE A 154 8.12 -18.78 6.60
CA PHE A 154 9.22 -17.81 6.58
C PHE A 154 10.58 -18.41 6.99
N LEU A 155 10.60 -19.48 7.79
CA LEU A 155 11.84 -20.19 8.13
C LEU A 155 12.40 -20.97 6.93
N GLU A 156 11.56 -21.37 5.97
CA GLU A 156 11.97 -22.08 4.76
C GLU A 156 12.63 -21.14 3.75
N GLU A 157 12.21 -19.87 3.70
CA GLU A 157 12.75 -18.85 2.79
C GLU A 157 14.24 -18.54 2.99
N LYS A 158 14.83 -18.94 4.13
CA LYS A 158 16.29 -18.83 4.34
C LYS A 158 17.10 -19.72 3.42
N ASP A 159 16.47 -20.75 2.84
CA ASP A 159 17.05 -21.68 1.87
C ASP A 159 16.53 -21.38 0.44
N SER A 160 15.96 -20.20 0.21
CA SER A 160 15.53 -19.73 -1.11
C SER A 160 16.67 -19.78 -2.13
N SER A 161 16.33 -20.10 -3.39
CA SER A 161 17.27 -20.00 -4.51
C SER A 161 17.61 -18.56 -4.89
N ASP A 162 16.78 -17.59 -4.49
CA ASP A 162 17.11 -16.17 -4.54
C ASP A 162 18.03 -15.83 -3.36
N ALA A 163 19.31 -15.58 -3.67
CA ALA A 163 20.33 -15.30 -2.67
C ALA A 163 20.06 -13.99 -1.89
N VAL A 164 19.49 -12.97 -2.54
CA VAL A 164 19.13 -11.69 -1.91
C VAL A 164 17.99 -11.93 -0.91
N ARG A 165 16.98 -12.71 -1.31
CA ARG A 165 15.91 -13.13 -0.40
C ARG A 165 16.43 -13.92 0.78
N ALA A 166 17.24 -14.96 0.52
CA ALA A 166 17.82 -15.77 1.57
C ALA A 166 18.63 -14.91 2.57
N ALA A 167 19.42 -13.95 2.08
CA ALA A 167 20.20 -13.03 2.92
C ALA A 167 19.31 -12.12 3.79
N ASN A 168 18.32 -11.46 3.19
CA ASN A 168 17.40 -10.56 3.91
C ASN A 168 16.58 -11.32 4.96
N VAL A 169 16.06 -12.51 4.60
CA VAL A 169 15.32 -13.40 5.52
C VAL A 169 16.22 -13.84 6.66
N CYS A 170 17.45 -14.26 6.36
CA CYS A 170 18.45 -14.64 7.36
C CYS A 170 18.68 -13.52 8.39
N GLN A 171 18.84 -12.28 7.93
CA GLN A 171 19.02 -11.13 8.81
C GLN A 171 17.83 -10.98 9.77
N ILE A 172 16.60 -11.02 9.25
CA ILE A 172 15.38 -10.89 10.06
C ILE A 172 15.28 -12.03 11.09
N LEU A 173 15.57 -13.28 10.70
CA LEU A 173 15.52 -14.44 11.58
C LEU A 173 16.57 -14.36 12.70
N LEU A 174 17.77 -13.87 12.40
CA LEU A 174 18.84 -13.65 13.38
C LEU A 174 18.45 -12.56 14.39
N GLU A 175 17.96 -11.41 13.90
CA GLU A 175 17.49 -10.31 14.74
C GLU A 175 16.32 -10.74 15.65
N ALA A 176 15.42 -11.58 15.13
CA ALA A 176 14.30 -12.14 15.87
C ALA A 176 14.71 -13.30 16.81
N LYS A 177 15.99 -13.69 16.83
CA LYS A 177 16.54 -14.82 17.61
C LYS A 177 15.83 -16.15 17.34
N LEU A 178 15.35 -16.33 16.11
CA LEU A 178 14.67 -17.56 15.67
C LEU A 178 15.67 -18.60 15.16
N VAL A 179 16.86 -18.18 14.74
CA VAL A 179 17.98 -19.03 14.35
C VAL A 179 19.27 -18.53 15.00
N LYS A 180 20.25 -19.43 15.22
CA LYS A 180 21.56 -19.08 15.78
C LYS A 180 22.59 -18.70 14.72
N SER A 181 22.45 -19.24 13.52
CA SER A 181 23.29 -18.97 12.36
C SER A 181 22.45 -19.16 11.09
N CYS A 182 22.84 -18.49 10.01
CA CYS A 182 22.13 -18.56 8.75
C CYS A 182 23.13 -18.53 7.59
N LYS A 183 23.03 -19.47 6.64
CA LYS A 183 24.02 -19.60 5.55
C LYS A 183 23.95 -18.46 4.54
N GLY A 184 22.79 -17.82 4.39
CA GLY A 184 22.55 -16.74 3.45
C GLY A 184 23.13 -15.38 3.84
N SER A 185 23.72 -15.20 5.04
CA SER A 185 24.26 -13.91 5.50
C SER A 185 25.70 -13.62 5.06
N LYS A 186 26.16 -14.18 3.93
CA LYS A 186 27.54 -14.00 3.47
C LYS A 186 27.69 -12.83 2.53
#